data_AF-A0A4Q8BFT3-F1
#
_entry.id   AF-A0A4Q8BFT3-F1
#
_cell.length_a   1.000
_cell.length_b   1.000
_cell.length_c   1.000
_cell.angle_alpha   90.00
_cell.angle_beta   90.00
_cell.angle_gamma   90.00
#
_symmetry.space_group_name_H-M   'P 1'
#
loop_
_entity.id
_entity.type
_entity.pdbx_description
1 polymer ?
#
loop_
_entity_poly.entity_id
_entity_poly.type
_entity_poly.pdbx_seq_one_letter_code
_entity_poly.pdbx_strand_id
1 'polypeptide(L)'
;MSYDPVLTAIAVATNDVLTDHLWRHDAAAGDPVADIAVALHRAAYDFTLTARQLTETLHRLRQHCTHHLDTLTCYATLARPHSLDADTLRLLQLLERHEAGRDAVVTAYGAWRKHRPISADPLIRHLLPAPYNPRHGMVTLGADGDSWIVVPDRVAAEAWGLATSGTVIGDIRPHPDGWQPTAYADPAHRAQQPHLVHQLPAAADEATACSSLLRWWAARDRTLWHDGAGATGEHPVLPA
;
A
#
# COMPACT_ATOMS: atom_id res chain seq x y z
N MET A 1 -1.27 -11.19 -4.00
CA MET A 1 -0.11 -10.80 -4.83
C MET A 1 1.01 -10.45 -3.88
N SER A 2 2.22 -10.97 -4.09
CA SER A 2 3.39 -10.56 -3.32
C SER A 2 3.75 -9.15 -3.77
N TYR A 3 3.64 -8.17 -2.88
CA TYR A 3 4.02 -6.79 -3.19
C TYR A 3 5.50 -6.73 -3.54
N ASP A 4 5.83 -6.04 -4.63
CA ASP A 4 7.21 -5.78 -4.99
C ASP A 4 7.90 -5.00 -3.86
N PRO A 5 9.03 -5.47 -3.32
CA PRO A 5 9.68 -4.83 -2.19
C PRO A 5 10.14 -3.40 -2.49
N VAL A 6 10.52 -3.12 -3.75
CA VAL A 6 10.97 -1.79 -4.19
C VAL A 6 9.80 -0.82 -4.22
N LEU A 7 8.71 -1.20 -4.88
CA LEU A 7 7.51 -0.36 -4.96
C LEU A 7 6.90 -0.14 -3.56
N THR A 8 6.94 -1.16 -2.71
CA THR A 8 6.56 -1.05 -1.29
C THR A 8 7.42 -0.04 -0.56
N ALA A 9 8.75 -0.13 -0.68
CA ALA A 9 9.66 0.79 0.00
C ALA A 9 9.45 2.25 -0.44
N ILE A 10 9.24 2.48 -1.75
CA ILE A 10 8.94 3.79 -2.31
C ILE A 10 7.59 4.29 -1.80
N ALA A 11 6.54 3.47 -1.89
CA ALA A 11 5.19 3.85 -1.47
C ALA A 11 5.13 4.15 0.03
N VAL A 12 5.87 3.39 0.85
CA VAL A 12 6.02 3.69 2.27
C VAL A 12 6.71 5.03 2.45
N ALA A 13 7.87 5.26 1.84
CA ALA A 13 8.66 6.46 2.12
C ALA A 13 8.07 7.76 1.53
N THR A 14 7.34 7.68 0.42
CA THR A 14 6.92 8.85 -0.36
C THR A 14 5.40 9.01 -0.47
N ASN A 15 4.64 8.03 0.01
CA ASN A 15 3.18 7.92 -0.17
C ASN A 15 2.74 7.94 -1.65
N ASP A 16 3.68 7.76 -2.58
CA ASP A 16 3.45 7.68 -4.01
C ASP A 16 3.40 6.21 -4.44
N VAL A 17 2.28 5.80 -5.02
CA VAL A 17 2.04 4.41 -5.39
C VAL A 17 2.12 4.26 -6.89
N LEU A 18 3.16 3.58 -7.36
CA LEU A 18 3.25 3.19 -8.76
C LEU A 18 2.79 1.75 -8.95
N THR A 19 1.94 1.57 -9.96
CA THR A 19 1.45 0.25 -10.36
C THR A 19 2.55 -0.59 -11.02
N ASP A 20 3.57 0.04 -11.60
CA ASP A 20 4.72 -0.62 -12.22
C ASP A 20 6.00 0.21 -12.09
N HIS A 21 7.14 -0.39 -12.43
CA HIS A 21 8.47 0.19 -12.48
C HIS A 21 8.64 1.10 -13.70
N LEU A 22 7.83 2.16 -13.80
CA LEU A 22 7.76 3.07 -14.96
C LEU A 22 9.13 3.58 -15.42
N TRP A 23 10.07 3.76 -14.48
CA TRP A 23 11.45 4.17 -14.76
C TRP A 23 12.20 3.20 -15.67
N ARG A 24 11.80 1.93 -15.78
CA ARG A 24 12.40 0.96 -16.71
C ARG A 24 12.26 1.39 -18.17
N HIS A 25 11.18 2.09 -18.50
CA HIS A 25 10.96 2.61 -19.86
C HIS A 25 11.86 3.80 -20.16
N ASP A 26 12.12 4.64 -19.16
CA ASP A 26 12.95 5.83 -19.32
C ASP A 26 14.44 5.50 -19.39
N ALA A 27 14.88 4.36 -18.83
CA ALA A 27 16.27 3.89 -18.87
C ALA A 27 16.80 3.67 -20.31
N ALA A 28 15.91 3.55 -21.30
CA ALA A 28 16.26 3.36 -22.71
C ALA A 28 16.42 4.67 -23.51
N ALA A 29 16.11 5.84 -22.92
CA ALA A 29 15.94 7.09 -23.66
C ALA A 29 17.24 7.87 -23.96
N GLY A 30 18.36 7.53 -23.31
CA GLY A 30 19.68 8.16 -23.56
C GLY A 30 19.79 9.63 -23.14
N ASP A 31 18.83 10.16 -22.39
CA ASP A 31 18.81 11.50 -21.82
C ASP A 31 19.30 11.50 -20.35
N PRO A 32 19.50 12.67 -19.71
CA PRO A 32 19.91 12.71 -18.31
C PRO A 32 18.92 12.05 -17.34
N VAL A 33 17.65 11.92 -17.74
CA VAL A 33 16.62 11.19 -16.98
C VAL A 33 16.85 9.68 -17.07
N ALA A 34 17.30 9.17 -18.22
CA ALA A 34 17.70 7.79 -18.42
C ALA A 34 18.85 7.39 -17.48
N ASP A 35 19.84 8.26 -17.27
CA ASP A 35 20.93 7.99 -16.31
C ASP A 35 20.42 7.81 -14.88
N ILE A 36 19.47 8.66 -14.45
CA ILE A 36 18.83 8.56 -13.14
C ILE A 36 17.95 7.31 -13.08
N ALA A 37 17.23 6.98 -14.15
CA ALA A 37 16.40 5.78 -14.26
C ALA A 37 17.24 4.49 -14.22
N VAL A 38 18.43 4.48 -14.82
CA VAL A 38 19.41 3.40 -14.73
C VAL A 38 19.95 3.27 -13.31
N ALA A 39 20.27 4.39 -12.64
CA ALA A 39 20.69 4.38 -11.24
C ALA A 39 19.59 3.83 -10.32
N LEU A 40 18.34 4.25 -10.53
CA LEU A 40 17.17 3.72 -9.82
C LEU A 40 16.96 2.22 -10.11
N HIS A 41 17.14 1.78 -11.35
CA HIS A 41 17.03 0.37 -11.71
C HIS A 41 18.08 -0.49 -10.99
N ARG A 42 19.34 -0.02 -10.92
CA ARG A 42 20.40 -0.72 -10.18
C ARG A 42 20.12 -0.77 -8.69
N ALA A 43 19.72 0.35 -8.09
CA ALA A 43 19.37 0.41 -6.68
C ALA A 43 18.18 -0.53 -6.35
N ALA A 44 17.15 -0.54 -7.20
CA ALA A 44 15.99 -1.42 -7.08
C ALA A 44 16.39 -2.90 -7.17
N TYR A 45 17.27 -3.26 -8.11
CA TYR A 45 17.78 -4.61 -8.27
C TYR A 45 18.58 -5.06 -7.03
N ASP A 46 19.52 -4.24 -6.56
CA ASP A 46 20.35 -4.54 -5.39
C ASP A 46 19.50 -4.66 -4.11
N PHE A 47 18.50 -3.80 -3.95
CA PHE A 47 17.55 -3.86 -2.85
C PHE A 47 16.73 -5.15 -2.89
N THR A 48 16.19 -5.52 -4.06
CA THR A 48 15.42 -6.76 -4.24
C THR A 48 16.27 -7.99 -3.93
N LEU A 49 17.53 -8.00 -4.38
CA LEU A 49 18.47 -9.07 -4.11
C LEU A 49 18.75 -9.19 -2.60
N THR A 50 18.99 -8.05 -1.93
CA THR A 50 19.26 -8.02 -0.48
C THR A 50 18.03 -8.46 0.32
N ALA A 51 16.82 -8.01 -0.04
CA ALA A 51 15.57 -8.43 0.59
C ALA A 51 15.32 -9.95 0.45
N ARG A 52 15.66 -10.53 -0.72
CA ARG A 52 15.60 -11.98 -0.92
C ARG A 52 16.58 -12.73 -0.02
N GLN A 53 17.85 -12.29 0.01
CA GLN A 53 18.87 -12.90 0.87
C GLN A 53 18.52 -12.80 2.36
N LEU A 54 17.93 -11.69 2.78
CA LEU A 54 17.44 -11.50 4.15
C LEU A 54 16.32 -12.51 4.47
N THR A 55 15.35 -12.66 3.57
CA THR A 55 14.24 -13.62 3.73
C THR A 55 14.75 -15.06 3.82
N GLU A 56 15.68 -15.45 2.95
CA GLU A 56 16.31 -16.77 2.96
C GLU A 56 17.11 -17.02 4.25
N THR A 57 17.82 -16.01 4.75
CA THR A 57 18.62 -16.13 5.98
C THR A 57 17.71 -16.23 7.22
N LEU A 58 16.65 -15.43 7.29
CA LEU A 58 15.63 -15.55 8.35
C LEU A 58 14.93 -16.90 8.31
N HIS A 59 14.64 -17.43 7.12
CA HIS A 59 14.05 -18.76 6.97
C HIS A 59 15.00 -19.85 7.49
N ARG A 60 16.28 -19.79 7.11
CA ARG A 60 17.31 -20.72 7.60
C ARG A 60 17.49 -20.63 9.11
N LEU A 61 17.54 -19.44 9.69
CA LEU A 61 17.62 -19.25 11.14
C LEU A 61 16.41 -19.85 11.85
N ARG A 62 15.19 -19.62 11.32
CA ARG A 62 13.97 -20.22 11.86
C ARG A 62 14.04 -21.75 11.83
N GLN A 63 14.48 -22.33 10.71
CA GLN A 63 14.66 -23.79 10.59
C GLN A 63 15.68 -24.33 11.58
N HIS A 64 16.84 -23.67 11.73
CA HIS A 64 17.84 -24.07 12.72
C HIS A 64 17.32 -23.99 14.15
N CYS A 65 16.60 -22.92 14.51
CA CYS A 65 15.99 -22.79 15.84
C CYS A 65 14.93 -23.87 16.10
N THR A 66 14.04 -24.13 15.13
CA THR A 66 13.04 -25.20 15.25
C THR A 66 13.70 -26.57 15.37
N HIS A 67 14.71 -26.86 14.54
CA HIS A 67 15.46 -28.11 14.61
C HIS A 67 16.20 -28.26 15.94
N HIS A 68 16.83 -27.20 16.46
CA HIS A 68 17.47 -27.24 17.77
C HIS A 68 16.47 -27.45 18.91
N LEU A 69 15.28 -26.86 18.85
CA LEU A 69 14.22 -27.13 19.84
C LEU A 69 13.72 -28.58 19.77
N ASP A 70 13.52 -29.12 18.56
CA ASP A 70 13.15 -30.53 18.37
C ASP A 70 14.28 -31.49 18.83
N THR A 71 15.54 -31.10 18.61
CA THR A 71 16.69 -31.91 19.02
C THR A 71 16.90 -31.83 20.53
N LEU A 72 16.69 -30.68 21.18
CA LEU A 72 16.75 -30.54 22.63
C LEU A 72 15.62 -31.28 23.34
N THR A 73 14.43 -31.35 22.73
CA THR A 73 13.31 -32.15 23.24
C THR A 73 13.51 -33.65 23.02
N CYS A 74 14.26 -34.08 21.99
CA CYS A 74 14.59 -35.49 21.75
C CYS A 74 15.91 -36.00 22.37
N TYR A 75 16.93 -35.15 22.54
CA TYR A 75 18.28 -35.53 23.00
C TYR A 75 18.95 -34.34 23.74
N ALA A 76 19.07 -34.44 25.06
CA ALA A 76 19.58 -33.37 25.91
C ALA A 76 21.11 -33.10 25.83
N THR A 77 21.82 -33.50 24.76
CA THR A 77 23.29 -33.30 24.72
C THR A 77 23.83 -32.95 23.34
N LEU A 78 24.74 -31.95 23.35
CA LEU A 78 25.60 -31.45 22.26
C LEU A 78 25.04 -30.35 21.34
N ALA A 79 24.85 -29.15 21.91
CA ALA A 79 24.72 -27.92 21.13
C ALA A 79 26.11 -27.48 20.60
N ARG A 80 26.30 -27.48 19.28
CA ARG A 80 27.44 -26.82 18.61
C ARG A 80 27.16 -25.32 18.51
N PRO A 81 27.98 -24.42 19.10
CA PRO A 81 27.68 -22.98 19.11
C PRO A 81 28.03 -22.25 17.81
N HIS A 82 28.84 -22.82 16.93
CA HIS A 82 29.56 -22.02 15.92
C HIS A 82 28.76 -21.63 14.66
N SER A 83 27.67 -22.32 14.33
CA SER A 83 26.87 -21.98 13.13
C SER A 83 25.91 -20.82 13.36
N LEU A 84 25.42 -20.66 14.60
CA LEU A 84 24.46 -19.59 14.95
C LEU A 84 25.13 -18.20 14.91
N ASP A 85 26.39 -18.10 15.33
CA ASP A 85 27.14 -16.84 15.35
C ASP A 85 27.39 -16.30 13.93
N ALA A 86 27.72 -17.18 12.98
CA ALA A 86 27.97 -16.80 11.59
C ALA A 86 26.70 -16.33 10.87
N ASP A 87 25.57 -17.02 11.06
CA ASP A 87 24.29 -16.61 10.47
C ASP A 87 23.75 -15.33 11.12
N THR A 88 24.01 -15.10 12.41
CA THR A 88 23.64 -13.85 13.10
C THR A 88 24.45 -12.65 12.59
N LEU A 89 25.77 -12.78 12.42
CA LEU A 89 26.60 -11.73 11.82
C LEU A 89 26.18 -11.43 10.37
N ARG A 90 25.89 -12.47 9.58
CA ARG A 90 25.37 -12.32 8.23
C ARG A 90 24.02 -11.61 8.20
N LEU A 91 23.14 -11.91 9.16
CA LEU A 91 21.85 -11.23 9.30
C LEU A 91 22.03 -9.72 9.55
N LEU A 92 22.91 -9.35 10.48
CA LEU A 92 23.21 -7.94 10.78
C LEU A 92 23.74 -7.20 9.54
N GLN A 93 24.70 -7.78 8.83
CA GLN A 93 25.23 -7.21 7.59
C GLN A 93 24.16 -7.05 6.51
N LEU A 94 23.24 -8.02 6.38
CA LEU A 94 22.13 -7.95 5.44
C LEU A 94 21.10 -6.89 5.84
N LEU A 95 20.85 -6.69 7.13
CA LEU A 95 19.97 -5.63 7.63
C LEU A 95 20.54 -4.23 7.33
N GLU A 96 21.82 -4.00 7.64
CA GLU A 96 22.50 -2.74 7.32
C GLU A 96 22.47 -2.45 5.81
N ARG A 97 22.79 -3.46 4.99
CA ARG A 97 22.72 -3.34 3.52
C ARG A 97 21.30 -3.11 3.02
N HIS A 98 20.31 -3.71 3.67
CA HIS A 98 18.90 -3.52 3.32
C HIS A 98 18.44 -2.09 3.62
N GLU A 99 18.81 -1.52 4.77
CA GLU A 99 18.52 -0.12 5.10
C GLU A 99 19.20 0.85 4.14
N ALA A 100 20.50 0.68 3.91
CA ALA A 100 21.23 1.51 2.94
C ALA A 100 20.66 1.39 1.52
N GLY A 101 20.27 0.18 1.10
CA GLY A 101 19.62 -0.07 -0.18
C GLY A 101 18.24 0.60 -0.28
N ARG A 102 17.45 0.58 0.80
CA ARG A 102 16.16 1.26 0.87
C ARG A 102 16.34 2.76 0.65
N ASP A 103 17.28 3.37 1.36
CA ASP A 103 17.51 4.82 1.29
C ASP A 103 18.06 5.22 -0.09
N ALA A 104 18.90 4.39 -0.71
CA ALA A 104 19.37 4.58 -2.08
C ALA A 104 18.21 4.53 -3.10
N VAL A 105 17.30 3.56 -2.97
CA VAL A 105 16.09 3.47 -3.81
C VAL A 105 15.22 4.71 -3.65
N VAL A 106 14.92 5.11 -2.42
CA VAL A 106 14.05 6.28 -2.15
C VAL A 106 14.68 7.57 -2.67
N THR A 107 15.99 7.73 -2.50
CA THR A 107 16.72 8.91 -2.98
C THR A 107 16.76 8.96 -4.51
N ALA A 108 17.11 7.85 -5.17
CA ALA A 108 17.12 7.75 -6.62
C ALA A 108 15.71 7.93 -7.21
N TYR A 109 14.69 7.40 -6.53
CA TYR A 109 13.30 7.61 -6.89
C TYR A 109 12.91 9.08 -6.78
N GLY A 110 13.23 9.75 -5.67
CA GLY A 110 12.95 11.17 -5.49
C GLY A 110 13.64 12.05 -6.53
N ALA A 111 14.89 11.71 -6.90
CA ALA A 111 15.60 12.38 -7.99
C ALA A 111 14.91 12.16 -9.34
N TRP A 112 14.61 10.91 -9.70
CA TRP A 112 13.88 10.58 -10.93
C TRP A 112 12.52 11.28 -10.97
N ARG A 113 11.78 11.28 -9.86
CA ARG A 113 10.45 11.86 -9.72
C ARG A 113 10.42 13.37 -9.88
N LYS A 114 11.49 14.07 -9.50
CA LYS A 114 11.65 15.53 -9.74
C LYS A 114 11.80 15.86 -11.22
N HIS A 115 12.48 15.01 -11.97
CA HIS A 115 12.74 15.23 -13.41
C HIS A 115 11.66 14.65 -14.32
N ARG A 116 10.96 13.63 -13.83
CA ARG A 116 9.79 13.06 -14.48
C ARG A 116 8.59 13.22 -13.55
N PRO A 117 7.93 14.40 -13.54
CA PRO A 117 6.59 14.45 -12.99
C PRO A 117 5.78 13.40 -13.76
N ILE A 118 5.32 12.35 -13.08
CA ILE A 118 4.31 11.43 -13.58
C ILE A 118 3.05 12.27 -13.78
N SER A 119 3.02 12.92 -14.93
CA SER A 119 1.84 13.32 -15.64
C SER A 119 1.91 12.51 -16.93
N ALA A 120 1.43 11.27 -16.84
CA ALA A 120 0.97 10.57 -18.03
C ALA A 120 -0.55 10.74 -18.18
N ASP A 121 -1.26 11.09 -17.10
CA ASP A 121 -2.62 11.60 -17.14
C ASP A 121 -2.88 12.45 -15.88
N PRO A 122 -3.14 13.77 -15.95
CA PRO A 122 -3.61 14.54 -14.79
C PRO A 122 -4.92 13.96 -14.22
N LEU A 123 -5.58 13.09 -14.97
CA LEU A 123 -6.84 12.46 -14.60
C LEU A 123 -6.68 11.23 -13.71
N ILE A 124 -5.49 10.69 -13.44
CA ILE A 124 -5.36 9.48 -12.59
C ILE A 124 -4.20 9.61 -11.59
N ARG A 125 -4.48 9.32 -10.32
CA ARG A 125 -3.48 9.22 -9.23
C ARG A 125 -3.68 7.95 -8.43
N HIS A 126 -2.66 7.51 -7.71
CA HIS A 126 -2.77 6.38 -6.79
C HIS A 126 -2.27 6.80 -5.41
N LEU A 127 -2.95 6.33 -4.37
CA LEU A 127 -2.71 6.75 -2.99
C LEU A 127 -2.81 5.55 -2.04
N LEU A 128 -2.00 5.52 -0.98
CA LEU A 128 -2.21 4.61 0.14
C LEU A 128 -3.23 5.20 1.12
N PRO A 129 -4.37 4.53 1.37
CA PRO A 129 -5.34 4.99 2.37
C PRO A 129 -4.76 4.99 3.78
N ALA A 130 -3.92 4.00 4.09
CA ALA A 130 -3.14 3.94 5.31
C ALA A 130 -1.69 4.39 4.99
N PRO A 131 -1.30 5.61 5.36
CA PRO A 131 0.05 6.10 5.10
C PRO A 131 1.09 5.11 5.63
N TYR A 132 2.18 4.93 4.87
CA TYR A 132 3.29 4.06 5.24
C TYR A 132 2.95 2.56 5.35
N ASN A 133 1.74 2.12 4.95
CA ASN A 133 1.32 0.73 5.10
C ASN A 133 0.62 0.16 3.85
N PRO A 134 1.38 -0.36 2.87
CA PRO A 134 0.83 -0.91 1.63
C PRO A 134 0.07 -2.23 1.83
N ARG A 135 0.11 -2.84 3.03
CA ARG A 135 -0.72 -4.02 3.33
C ARG A 135 -2.21 -3.73 3.32
N HIS A 136 -2.59 -2.46 3.47
CA HIS A 136 -3.99 -2.01 3.40
C HIS A 136 -4.43 -1.66 1.97
N GLY A 137 -3.63 -2.04 0.97
CA GLY A 137 -3.89 -1.77 -0.43
C GLY A 137 -3.74 -0.31 -0.82
N MET A 138 -4.22 -0.01 -2.02
CA MET A 138 -4.17 1.32 -2.62
C MET A 138 -5.53 1.72 -3.16
N VAL A 139 -5.74 3.02 -3.32
CA VAL A 139 -6.88 3.57 -4.07
C VAL A 139 -6.37 4.27 -5.32
N THR A 140 -7.15 4.17 -6.38
CA THR A 140 -6.99 4.93 -7.60
C THR A 140 -7.96 6.11 -7.56
N LEU A 141 -7.43 7.30 -7.82
CA LEU A 141 -8.15 8.56 -7.87
C LEU A 141 -8.27 8.98 -9.34
N GLY A 142 -9.47 8.93 -9.90
CA GLY A 142 -9.78 9.45 -11.23
C GLY A 142 -10.31 10.88 -11.16
N ALA A 143 -9.77 11.84 -11.89
CA ALA A 143 -10.28 13.21 -11.89
C ALA A 143 -11.67 13.28 -12.53
N ASP A 144 -12.55 14.05 -11.89
CA ASP A 144 -13.91 14.33 -12.34
C ASP A 144 -14.27 15.78 -12.00
N GLY A 145 -13.92 16.70 -12.90
CA GLY A 145 -14.03 18.13 -12.64
C GLY A 145 -13.13 18.56 -11.48
N ASP A 146 -13.75 19.08 -10.41
CA ASP A 146 -13.05 19.52 -9.19
C ASP A 146 -12.98 18.41 -8.12
N SER A 147 -13.41 17.18 -8.42
CA SER A 147 -13.33 16.04 -7.49
C SER A 147 -12.49 14.89 -8.05
N TRP A 148 -12.17 13.94 -7.17
CA TRP A 148 -11.46 12.71 -7.49
C TRP A 148 -12.32 11.51 -7.15
N ILE A 149 -12.74 10.76 -8.16
CA ILE A 149 -13.41 9.47 -8.06
C ILE A 149 -12.46 8.46 -7.42
N VAL A 150 -12.89 7.81 -6.35
CA VAL A 150 -12.09 6.85 -5.60
C VAL A 150 -12.49 5.43 -5.97
N VAL A 151 -11.50 4.62 -6.38
CA VAL A 151 -11.65 3.20 -6.71
C VAL A 151 -10.59 2.40 -5.94
N PRO A 152 -10.96 1.56 -4.97
CA PRO A 152 -10.01 0.72 -4.26
C PRO A 152 -9.52 -0.42 -5.15
N ASP A 153 -8.24 -0.74 -5.01
CA ASP A 153 -7.71 -1.97 -5.56
C ASP A 153 -8.22 -3.19 -4.79
N ARG A 154 -7.93 -4.38 -5.33
CA ARG A 154 -8.36 -5.63 -4.71
C ARG A 154 -7.83 -5.81 -3.29
N VAL A 155 -6.60 -5.39 -3.02
CA VAL A 155 -6.01 -5.55 -1.69
C VAL A 155 -6.66 -4.60 -0.70
N ALA A 156 -6.98 -3.37 -1.09
CA ALA A 156 -7.70 -2.43 -0.23
C ALA A 156 -9.11 -2.94 0.05
N ALA A 157 -9.81 -3.44 -0.96
CA ALA A 157 -11.12 -4.05 -0.76
C ALA A 157 -11.05 -5.22 0.25
N GLU A 158 -10.08 -6.13 0.11
CA GLU A 158 -9.87 -7.25 1.03
C GLU A 158 -9.48 -6.79 2.45
N ALA A 159 -8.53 -5.86 2.57
CA ALA A 159 -8.01 -5.41 3.86
C ALA A 159 -9.05 -4.65 4.69
N TRP A 160 -9.95 -3.92 4.02
CA TRP A 160 -11.00 -3.15 4.67
C TRP A 160 -12.34 -3.91 4.74
N GLY A 161 -12.45 -5.07 4.08
CA GLY A 161 -13.63 -5.93 4.13
C GLY A 161 -14.80 -5.45 3.28
N LEU A 162 -14.51 -4.88 2.10
CA LEU A 162 -15.53 -4.47 1.12
C LEU A 162 -16.05 -5.67 0.32
N ALA A 163 -17.32 -5.63 -0.06
CA ALA A 163 -17.94 -6.71 -0.84
C ALA A 163 -17.45 -6.78 -2.29
N THR A 164 -17.02 -5.65 -2.87
CA THR A 164 -16.53 -5.57 -4.25
C THR A 164 -15.22 -4.80 -4.33
N SER A 165 -14.38 -5.18 -5.30
CA SER A 165 -13.11 -4.50 -5.61
C SER A 165 -13.16 -3.89 -7.00
N GLY A 166 -12.42 -2.81 -7.23
CA GLY A 166 -12.38 -2.14 -8.54
C GLY A 166 -13.67 -1.38 -8.90
N THR A 167 -14.55 -1.16 -7.94
CA THR A 167 -15.79 -0.38 -8.08
C THR A 167 -15.62 1.01 -7.48
N VAL A 168 -16.38 1.99 -7.97
CA VAL A 168 -16.38 3.34 -7.40
C VAL A 168 -16.98 3.29 -6.00
N ILE A 169 -16.28 3.89 -5.04
CA ILE A 169 -16.75 4.01 -3.64
C ILE A 169 -17.15 5.44 -3.26
N GLY A 170 -16.95 6.39 -4.17
CA GLY A 170 -17.31 7.79 -3.96
C GLY A 170 -16.33 8.74 -4.61
N ASP A 171 -16.37 10.00 -4.19
CA ASP A 171 -15.34 10.99 -4.52
C ASP A 171 -14.81 11.73 -3.30
N ILE A 172 -13.66 12.37 -3.49
CA ILE A 172 -13.12 13.36 -2.58
C ILE A 172 -12.98 14.68 -3.32
N ARG A 173 -13.32 15.79 -2.67
CA ARG A 173 -13.19 17.14 -3.25
C ARG A 173 -12.47 18.09 -2.28
N PRO A 174 -11.74 19.08 -2.79
CA PRO A 174 -11.21 20.15 -1.95
C PRO A 174 -12.33 20.89 -1.21
N HIS A 175 -12.09 21.20 0.06
CA HIS A 175 -12.98 21.94 0.96
C HIS A 175 -12.13 22.94 1.77
N PRO A 176 -12.68 24.08 2.23
CA PRO A 176 -11.93 25.04 3.05
C PRO A 176 -11.21 24.41 4.26
N ASP A 177 -11.82 23.38 4.85
CA ASP A 177 -11.30 22.66 6.03
C ASP A 177 -10.50 21.38 5.67
N GLY A 178 -10.16 21.17 4.39
CA GLY A 178 -9.39 20.02 3.93
C GLY A 178 -10.03 19.31 2.74
N TRP A 179 -10.36 18.03 2.89
CA TRP A 179 -10.89 17.16 1.85
C TRP A 179 -12.24 16.59 2.26
N GLN A 180 -13.27 16.87 1.47
CA GLN A 180 -14.64 16.42 1.73
C GLN A 180 -14.90 15.09 1.00
N PRO A 181 -15.09 13.97 1.72
CA PRO A 181 -15.44 12.70 1.10
C PRO A 181 -16.96 12.60 0.90
N THR A 182 -17.38 12.02 -0.23
CA THR A 182 -18.79 11.73 -0.50
C THR A 182 -18.92 10.30 -1.01
N ALA A 183 -19.64 9.47 -0.26
CA ALA A 183 -19.82 8.05 -0.59
C ALA A 183 -21.01 7.83 -1.53
N TYR A 184 -20.76 7.10 -2.61
CA TYR A 184 -21.76 6.62 -3.57
C TYR A 184 -21.17 5.46 -4.40
N ALA A 185 -22.02 4.61 -4.97
CA ALA A 185 -21.59 3.48 -5.82
C ALA A 185 -21.51 3.81 -7.31
N ASP A 186 -22.24 4.83 -7.77
CA ASP A 186 -22.27 5.28 -9.16
C ASP A 186 -22.23 6.82 -9.19
N PRO A 187 -21.28 7.44 -9.92
CA PRO A 187 -21.24 8.89 -10.10
C PRO A 187 -22.56 9.52 -10.58
N ALA A 188 -23.39 8.79 -11.32
CA ALA A 188 -24.69 9.24 -11.80
C ALA A 188 -25.70 9.49 -10.66
N HIS A 189 -25.51 8.86 -9.49
CA HIS A 189 -26.38 9.08 -8.32
C HIS A 189 -26.38 10.54 -7.87
N ARG A 190 -25.29 11.28 -8.09
CA ARG A 190 -25.23 12.72 -7.75
C ARG A 190 -26.31 13.54 -8.45
N ALA A 191 -26.62 13.23 -9.70
CA ALA A 191 -27.61 13.95 -10.48
C ALA A 191 -29.01 13.31 -10.41
N GLN A 192 -29.07 11.98 -10.39
CA GLN A 192 -30.32 11.25 -10.60
C GLN A 192 -30.97 10.75 -9.30
N GLN A 193 -30.16 10.47 -8.27
CA GLN A 193 -30.60 9.79 -7.05
C GLN A 193 -29.85 10.33 -5.82
N PRO A 194 -30.04 11.62 -5.46
CA PRO A 194 -29.25 12.27 -4.41
C PRO A 194 -29.43 11.63 -3.02
N HIS A 195 -30.51 10.89 -2.80
CA HIS A 195 -30.76 10.13 -1.57
C HIS A 195 -29.81 8.93 -1.38
N LEU A 196 -29.09 8.50 -2.43
CA LEU A 196 -28.07 7.44 -2.36
C LEU A 196 -26.64 7.99 -2.16
N VAL A 197 -26.51 9.30 -1.95
CA VAL A 197 -25.23 10.01 -1.81
C VAL A 197 -25.07 10.43 -0.36
N HIS A 198 -23.95 10.04 0.27
CA HIS A 198 -23.69 10.32 1.68
C HIS A 198 -22.43 11.17 1.84
N GLN A 199 -22.59 12.39 2.34
CA GLN A 199 -21.46 13.25 2.70
C GLN A 199 -20.88 12.82 4.05
N LEU A 200 -19.57 12.57 4.09
CA LEU A 200 -18.85 12.21 5.31
C LEU A 200 -18.20 13.45 5.93
N PRO A 201 -17.71 13.41 7.18
CA PRO A 201 -16.95 14.54 7.73
C PRO A 201 -15.71 14.86 6.89
N ALA A 202 -15.38 16.15 6.76
CA ALA A 202 -14.16 16.59 6.10
C ALA A 202 -12.92 16.02 6.81
N ALA A 203 -11.90 15.69 6.03
CA ALA A 203 -10.64 15.13 6.49
C ALA A 203 -9.48 16.08 6.20
N ALA A 204 -8.42 16.02 7.01
CA ALA A 204 -7.27 16.94 6.87
C ALA A 204 -6.47 16.72 5.57
N ASP A 205 -6.44 15.49 5.05
CA ASP A 205 -5.69 15.11 3.86
C ASP A 205 -6.45 14.08 2.99
N GLU A 206 -5.99 13.90 1.74
CA GLU A 206 -6.58 12.97 0.76
C GLU A 206 -6.63 11.53 1.28
N ALA A 207 -5.57 11.08 1.98
CA ALA A 207 -5.44 9.70 2.45
C ALA A 207 -6.47 9.38 3.54
N THR A 208 -6.67 10.32 4.46
CA THR A 208 -7.68 10.25 5.51
C THR A 208 -9.08 10.31 4.91
N ALA A 209 -9.32 11.14 3.89
CA ALA A 209 -10.60 11.17 3.18
C ALA A 209 -10.92 9.83 2.50
N CYS A 210 -9.93 9.22 1.82
CA CYS A 210 -10.07 7.88 1.22
C CYS A 210 -10.29 6.80 2.27
N SER A 211 -9.56 6.85 3.39
CA SER A 211 -9.76 5.95 4.53
C SER A 211 -11.17 6.07 5.12
N SER A 212 -11.73 7.27 5.21
CA SER A 212 -13.10 7.48 5.69
C SER A 212 -14.14 6.84 4.75
N LEU A 213 -13.95 6.95 3.43
CA LEU A 213 -14.81 6.27 2.44
C LEU A 213 -14.75 4.74 2.61
N LEU A 214 -13.55 4.17 2.72
CA LEU A 214 -13.36 2.73 2.92
C LEU A 214 -14.02 2.23 4.21
N ARG A 215 -13.86 2.97 5.32
CA ARG A 215 -14.50 2.65 6.60
C ARG A 215 -16.02 2.69 6.51
N TRP A 216 -16.57 3.69 5.82
CA TRP A 216 -18.00 3.82 5.67
C TRP A 216 -18.60 2.64 4.90
N TRP A 217 -17.98 2.27 3.76
CA TRP A 217 -18.42 1.11 2.98
C TRP A 217 -18.28 -0.20 3.74
N ALA A 218 -17.15 -0.39 4.44
CA ALA A 218 -16.96 -1.57 5.29
C ALA A 218 -18.03 -1.68 6.39
N ALA A 219 -18.44 -0.55 7.00
CA ALA A 219 -19.51 -0.53 7.98
C ALA A 219 -20.87 -0.84 7.35
N ARG A 220 -21.19 -0.23 6.21
CA ARG A 220 -22.44 -0.44 5.47
C ARG A 220 -22.61 -1.88 4.99
N ASP A 221 -21.55 -2.48 4.44
CA ASP A 221 -21.59 -3.86 3.97
C ASP A 221 -21.79 -4.82 5.16
N ARG A 222 -21.18 -4.53 6.32
CA ARG A 222 -21.40 -5.31 7.55
C ARG A 222 -22.83 -5.20 8.07
N THR A 223 -23.45 -4.01 8.03
CA THR A 223 -24.85 -3.84 8.45
C THR A 223 -25.80 -4.56 7.50
N LEU A 224 -25.58 -4.49 6.18
CA LEU A 224 -26.37 -5.24 5.20
C LEU A 224 -26.30 -6.75 5.42
N TRP A 225 -25.16 -7.27 5.86
CA TRP A 225 -25.00 -8.69 6.21
C TRP A 225 -25.67 -9.07 7.54
N HIS A 226 -25.68 -8.18 8.53
CA HIS A 226 -26.35 -8.45 9.81
C HIS A 226 -27.87 -8.34 9.68
N ASP A 227 -28.37 -7.41 8.89
CA ASP A 227 -29.82 -7.25 8.62
C ASP A 227 -30.34 -8.34 7.66
N GLY A 228 -29.47 -8.94 6.83
CA GLY A 228 -29.79 -10.14 6.04
C GLY A 228 -29.95 -11.42 6.87
N ALA A 229 -29.47 -11.44 8.12
CA ALA A 229 -29.70 -12.51 9.10
C ALA A 229 -30.85 -12.19 10.08
N GLY A 230 -31.50 -11.04 9.93
CA GLY A 230 -32.54 -10.58 10.84
C GLY A 230 -33.35 -9.46 10.21
N ALA A 231 -34.21 -9.80 9.26
CA ALA A 231 -35.27 -8.90 8.83
C ALA A 231 -36.26 -8.66 9.98
N THR A 232 -35.99 -7.64 10.80
CA THR A 232 -36.99 -6.80 11.48
C THR A 232 -36.29 -5.50 11.87
N GLY A 233 -36.75 -4.41 11.28
CA GLY A 233 -35.99 -3.17 11.18
C GLY A 233 -35.85 -2.37 12.46
N GLU A 234 -34.78 -1.57 12.49
CA GLU A 234 -34.69 -0.29 13.19
C GLU A 234 -33.47 0.46 12.66
N HIS A 235 -33.65 1.76 12.37
CA HIS A 235 -32.61 2.65 11.86
C HIS A 235 -31.45 2.80 12.86
N PRO A 236 -30.17 2.66 12.45
CA PRO A 236 -29.06 3.01 13.33
C PRO A 236 -28.84 4.54 13.34
N VAL A 237 -29.10 5.13 14.50
CA VAL A 237 -28.68 6.50 14.88
C VAL A 237 -27.20 6.44 15.27
N LEU A 238 -26.35 7.26 14.63
CA LEU A 238 -24.96 7.45 15.05
C LEU A 238 -24.91 8.37 16.29
N PRO A 239 -24.08 8.08 17.30
CA PRO A 239 -23.87 8.99 18.43
C PRO A 239 -23.04 10.21 18.02
N ALA A 240 -23.35 11.35 18.67
CA ALA A 240 -22.78 12.67 18.45
C ALA A 240 -21.30 12.79 18.84
#